data_AF-A0A2R9BV92-F1
#
_entry.id   AF-A0A2R9BV92-F1
#
_cell.length_a   1.000
_cell.length_b   1.000
_cell.length_c   1.000
_cell.angle_alpha   90.00
_cell.angle_beta   90.00
_cell.angle_gamma   90.00
#
_symmetry.space_group_name_H-M   'P 1'
#
loop_
_entity.id
_entity.type
_entity.pdbx_description
1 polymer ?
#
loop_
_entity_poly.entity_id
_entity_poly.type
_entity_poly.pdbx_seq_one_letter_code
_entity_poly.pdbx_strand_id
1 'polypeptide(L)'
;SCAPGSRSPPSYPGAPSSAPAREGNGPGLGLRGSQQACGWEEAAGGDRLIHEQDLEWLQQADVVVAEVTQPSLGVGYELGRAVAFNKRILCLFRPQSGRVLSAMIRGAADGSRFQVWDYEEGEVEALLDRYFEADPPGQVAASPDPTT
;
A
#
# COMPACT_ATOMS: atom_id res chain seq x y z
N SER A 1 15.75 -22.57 -35.78
CA SER A 1 14.72 -21.59 -35.40
C SER A 1 13.67 -22.32 -34.58
N CYS A 2 13.44 -21.90 -33.34
CA CYS A 2 12.39 -22.46 -32.49
C CYS A 2 11.32 -21.38 -32.30
N ALA A 3 10.09 -21.66 -32.70
CA ALA A 3 8.95 -20.77 -32.47
C ALA A 3 8.52 -20.83 -30.98
N PRO A 4 8.07 -19.72 -30.37
CA PRO A 4 7.54 -19.75 -29.02
C PRO A 4 6.09 -20.26 -29.04
N GLY A 5 5.84 -21.38 -28.36
CA GLY A 5 4.50 -21.92 -28.18
C GLY A 5 3.63 -20.99 -27.33
N SER A 6 2.49 -20.59 -27.88
CA SER A 6 1.43 -19.88 -27.17
C SER A 6 0.83 -20.80 -26.10
N ARG A 7 1.03 -20.50 -24.82
CA ARG A 7 0.29 -21.15 -23.72
C ARG A 7 -1.03 -20.41 -23.53
N SER A 8 -2.15 -21.12 -23.64
CA SER A 8 -3.48 -20.60 -23.27
C SER A 8 -3.58 -20.40 -21.75
N PRO A 9 -4.33 -19.39 -21.27
CA PRO A 9 -4.55 -19.18 -19.84
C PRO A 9 -5.39 -20.32 -19.23
N PRO A 10 -5.23 -20.61 -17.93
CA PRO A 10 -6.01 -21.65 -17.25
C PRO A 10 -7.49 -21.27 -17.18
N SER A 11 -8.36 -22.23 -17.52
CA SER A 11 -9.80 -22.13 -17.30
C SER A 11 -10.13 -22.54 -15.86
N TYR A 12 -10.75 -21.63 -15.10
CA TYR A 12 -11.29 -21.96 -13.78
C TYR A 12 -12.75 -22.42 -13.91
N PRO A 13 -13.15 -23.51 -13.24
CA PRO A 13 -14.56 -23.90 -13.18
C PRO A 13 -15.36 -22.84 -12.40
N GLY A 14 -16.53 -22.46 -12.93
CA GLY A 14 -17.43 -21.50 -12.32
C GLY A 14 -17.92 -21.96 -10.95
N ALA A 15 -17.99 -21.04 -9.99
CA ALA A 15 -18.51 -21.31 -8.66
C ALA A 15 -19.98 -21.76 -8.73
N PRO A 16 -20.40 -22.80 -7.97
CA PRO A 16 -21.80 -23.20 -7.92
C PRO A 16 -22.65 -22.11 -7.27
N SER A 17 -23.72 -21.72 -7.97
CA SER A 17 -24.75 -20.79 -7.49
C SER A 17 -25.71 -21.53 -6.57
N SER A 18 -25.51 -21.40 -5.25
CA SER A 18 -26.55 -21.68 -4.25
C SER A 18 -26.10 -21.19 -2.86
N ALA A 19 -26.35 -19.92 -2.54
CA ALA A 19 -26.43 -19.45 -1.16
C ALA A 19 -27.92 -19.32 -0.81
N PRO A 20 -28.43 -19.91 0.28
CA PRO A 20 -29.82 -19.75 0.66
C PRO A 20 -30.08 -18.35 1.20
N ALA A 21 -31.16 -17.73 0.74
CA ALA A 21 -31.68 -16.47 1.28
C ALA A 21 -32.03 -16.66 2.78
N ARG A 22 -31.56 -15.75 3.63
CA ARG A 22 -31.98 -15.67 5.03
C ARG A 22 -32.92 -14.49 5.21
N GLU A 23 -34.22 -14.78 5.26
CA GLU A 23 -35.23 -13.89 5.84
C GLU A 23 -35.35 -14.14 7.35
N GLY A 24 -35.57 -13.07 8.13
CA GLY A 24 -36.00 -13.18 9.52
C GLY A 24 -35.72 -11.95 10.38
N ASN A 25 -36.58 -10.94 10.26
CA ASN A 25 -36.69 -9.79 11.15
C ASN A 25 -37.34 -10.20 12.50
N GLY A 26 -36.76 -9.81 13.63
CA GLY A 26 -37.35 -9.96 14.96
C GLY A 26 -36.70 -9.01 15.98
N PRO A 27 -37.47 -8.28 16.82
CA PRO A 27 -36.92 -7.31 17.76
C PRO A 27 -36.57 -7.99 19.08
N GLY A 28 -35.32 -7.86 19.54
CA GLY A 28 -34.88 -8.52 20.78
C GLY A 28 -33.58 -7.98 21.34
N LEU A 29 -33.73 -7.05 22.29
CA LEU A 29 -32.89 -6.78 23.45
C LEU A 29 -31.35 -6.75 23.28
N GLY A 30 -30.82 -5.52 23.32
CA GLY A 30 -29.84 -5.13 24.34
C GLY A 30 -28.48 -5.85 24.35
N LEU A 31 -27.59 -5.44 23.46
CA LEU A 31 -26.15 -5.50 23.70
C LEU A 31 -25.56 -4.14 23.37
N ARG A 32 -25.32 -3.32 24.39
CA ARG A 32 -24.46 -2.13 24.28
C ARG A 32 -23.02 -2.62 24.23
N GLY A 33 -22.67 -3.28 23.11
CA GLY A 33 -21.28 -3.48 22.74
C GLY A 33 -20.70 -2.10 22.50
N SER A 34 -19.80 -1.67 23.37
CA SER A 34 -18.94 -0.51 23.13
C SER A 34 -18.09 -0.82 21.90
N GLN A 35 -18.65 -0.55 20.72
CA GLN A 35 -17.85 -0.34 19.52
C GLN A 35 -17.14 0.97 19.78
N GLN A 36 -15.97 0.86 20.40
CA GLN A 36 -14.96 1.90 20.32
C GLN A 36 -14.47 1.85 18.88
N ALA A 37 -15.26 2.45 17.99
CA ALA A 37 -14.76 2.88 16.71
C ALA A 37 -13.66 3.88 17.04
N CYS A 38 -12.40 3.51 16.78
CA CYS A 38 -11.40 4.51 16.48
C CYS A 38 -11.88 5.20 15.21
N GLY A 39 -12.76 6.18 15.39
CA GLY A 39 -13.21 7.06 14.32
C GLY A 39 -11.99 7.87 13.92
N TRP A 40 -11.31 7.44 12.87
CA TRP A 40 -10.75 8.41 11.95
C TRP A 40 -11.96 9.26 11.56
N GLU A 41 -12.03 10.48 12.09
CA GLU A 41 -13.12 11.39 11.74
C GLU A 41 -13.23 11.38 10.22
N GLU A 42 -14.38 10.94 9.70
CA GLU A 42 -14.75 11.15 8.31
C GLU A 42 -14.58 12.64 8.07
N ALA A 43 -13.48 13.02 7.43
CA ALA A 43 -13.11 14.39 7.17
C ALA A 43 -14.14 14.99 6.21
N ALA A 44 -15.31 15.38 6.70
CA ALA A 44 -16.44 16.04 6.05
C ALA A 44 -16.86 15.59 4.61
N GLY A 45 -16.28 14.54 4.02
CA GLY A 45 -16.57 14.09 2.66
C GLY A 45 -16.12 12.66 2.32
N GLY A 46 -15.98 11.81 3.35
CA GLY A 46 -15.95 10.34 3.22
C GLY A 46 -14.76 9.75 2.47
N ASP A 47 -14.82 8.44 2.20
CA ASP A 47 -13.76 7.63 1.57
C ASP A 47 -13.19 8.23 0.28
N ARG A 48 -14.03 8.94 -0.49
CA ARG A 48 -13.61 9.56 -1.75
C ARG A 48 -12.62 10.70 -1.53
N LEU A 49 -12.85 11.57 -0.55
CA LEU A 49 -11.92 12.67 -0.27
C LEU A 49 -10.58 12.15 0.23
N ILE A 50 -10.59 11.11 1.08
CA ILE A 50 -9.36 10.45 1.56
C ILE A 50 -8.57 9.92 0.35
N HIS A 51 -9.24 9.18 -0.53
CA HIS A 51 -8.62 8.63 -1.73
C HIS A 51 -8.04 9.69 -2.67
N GLU A 52 -8.80 10.77 -2.94
CA GLU A 52 -8.34 11.86 -3.81
C GLU A 52 -7.13 12.58 -3.18
N GLN A 53 -7.19 12.89 -1.88
CA GLN A 53 -6.11 13.56 -1.16
C GLN A 53 -4.83 12.72 -1.13
N ASP A 54 -4.94 11.43 -0.81
CA ASP A 54 -3.78 10.52 -0.74
C ASP A 54 -3.13 10.36 -2.12
N LEU A 55 -3.93 10.29 -3.19
CA LEU A 55 -3.41 10.23 -4.55
C LEU A 55 -2.74 11.53 -5.02
N GLU A 56 -3.19 12.68 -4.55
CA GLU A 56 -2.53 13.96 -4.82
C GLU A 56 -1.17 14.03 -4.14
N TRP A 57 -1.10 13.66 -2.85
CA TRP A 57 0.18 13.59 -2.13
C TRP A 57 1.13 12.58 -2.75
N LEU A 58 0.63 11.41 -3.12
CA LEU A 58 1.43 10.38 -3.78
C LEU A 58 2.00 10.85 -5.12
N GLN A 59 1.26 11.67 -5.88
CA GLN A 59 1.74 12.26 -7.13
C GLN A 59 2.82 13.32 -6.92
N GLN A 60 2.75 14.08 -5.82
CA GLN A 60 3.71 15.14 -5.51
C GLN A 60 4.98 14.61 -4.84
N ALA A 61 4.90 13.49 -4.12
CA ALA A 61 6.02 12.91 -3.40
C ALA A 61 7.18 12.54 -4.34
N ASP A 62 8.41 12.86 -3.94
CA ASP A 62 9.63 12.40 -4.63
C ASP A 62 9.89 10.91 -4.37
N VAL A 63 9.50 10.46 -3.18
CA VAL A 63 9.80 9.14 -2.64
C VAL A 63 8.64 8.63 -1.79
N VAL A 64 8.41 7.32 -1.82
CA VAL A 64 7.42 6.63 -1.01
C VAL A 64 8.14 5.65 -0.10
N VAL A 65 7.92 5.78 1.21
CA VAL A 65 8.42 4.82 2.20
C VAL A 65 7.23 4.13 2.83
N ALA A 66 7.21 2.80 2.82
CA ALA A 66 6.09 2.00 3.33
C ALA A 66 6.57 0.91 4.28
N GLU A 67 6.02 0.88 5.50
CA GLU A 67 6.14 -0.28 6.40
C GLU A 67 5.13 -1.34 5.94
N VAL A 68 5.64 -2.52 5.57
CA VAL A 68 4.86 -3.59 4.93
C VAL A 68 4.86 -4.89 5.74
N THR A 69 5.18 -4.83 7.03
CA THR A 69 5.14 -6.01 7.91
C THR A 69 3.71 -6.49 8.10
N GLN A 70 2.77 -5.57 8.27
CA GLN A 70 1.35 -5.87 8.36
C GLN A 70 0.70 -5.73 6.97
N PRO A 71 0.13 -6.81 6.39
CA PRO A 71 -0.58 -6.70 5.12
C PRO A 71 -1.72 -5.68 5.21
N SER A 72 -1.78 -4.77 4.23
CA SER A 72 -2.79 -3.73 4.10
C SER A 72 -3.19 -3.56 2.64
N LEU A 73 -4.51 -3.56 2.37
CA LEU A 73 -5.04 -3.31 1.03
C LEU A 73 -4.75 -1.87 0.56
N GLY A 74 -4.86 -0.90 1.47
CA GLY A 74 -4.55 0.51 1.20
C GLY A 74 -3.08 0.69 0.79
N VAL A 75 -2.16 0.19 1.62
CA VAL A 75 -0.71 0.28 1.34
C VAL A 75 -0.36 -0.44 0.04
N GLY A 76 -0.94 -1.63 -0.21
CA GLY A 76 -0.74 -2.33 -1.47
C GLY A 76 -1.25 -1.55 -2.69
N TYR A 77 -2.39 -0.87 -2.56
CA TYR A 77 -2.96 -0.01 -3.59
C TYR A 77 -2.05 1.21 -3.86
N GLU A 78 -1.59 1.89 -2.81
CA GLU A 78 -0.68 3.04 -2.90
C GLU A 78 0.64 2.66 -3.55
N LEU A 79 1.24 1.53 -3.15
CA LEU A 79 2.47 1.02 -3.78
C LEU A 79 2.27 0.72 -5.27
N GLY A 80 1.14 0.11 -5.65
CA GLY A 80 0.81 -0.11 -7.06
C GLY A 80 0.68 1.20 -7.85
N ARG A 81 0.07 2.23 -7.25
CA ARG A 81 -0.04 3.56 -7.85
C ARG A 81 1.30 4.27 -7.92
N ALA A 82 2.13 4.16 -6.89
CA ALA A 82 3.48 4.73 -6.85
C ALA A 82 4.37 4.13 -7.95
N VAL A 83 4.27 2.82 -8.20
CA VAL A 83 4.95 2.15 -9.32
C VAL A 83 4.49 2.74 -10.65
N ALA A 84 3.17 2.90 -10.85
CA ALA A 84 2.63 3.49 -12.08
C ALA A 84 3.04 4.96 -12.28
N PHE A 85 3.26 5.70 -11.19
CA PHE A 85 3.81 7.05 -11.20
C PHE A 85 5.35 7.10 -11.28
N ASN A 86 6.01 5.95 -11.40
CA ASN A 86 7.46 5.82 -11.47
C ASN A 86 8.19 6.50 -10.29
N LYS A 87 7.60 6.41 -9.09
CA LYS A 87 8.20 6.95 -7.86
C LYS A 87 9.36 6.07 -7.39
N ARG A 88 10.27 6.67 -6.62
CA ARG A 88 11.23 5.89 -5.81
C ARG A 88 10.50 5.34 -4.60
N ILE A 89 10.65 4.05 -4.34
CA ILE A 89 9.88 3.31 -3.35
C ILE A 89 10.84 2.51 -2.47
N LEU A 90 10.72 2.70 -1.15
CA LEU A 90 11.35 1.87 -0.14
C LEU A 90 10.28 1.18 0.70
N CYS A 91 10.26 -0.15 0.66
CA CYS A 91 9.45 -0.96 1.56
C CYS A 91 10.31 -1.49 2.71
N LEU A 92 9.81 -1.36 3.93
CA LEU A 92 10.44 -1.86 5.16
C LEU A 92 9.63 -3.05 5.71
N PHE A 93 10.29 -4.18 5.93
CA PHE A 93 9.65 -5.40 6.43
C PHE A 93 10.39 -5.95 7.65
N ARG A 94 9.68 -6.35 8.71
CA ARG A 94 10.27 -7.03 9.88
C ARG A 94 10.11 -8.55 9.78
N PRO A 95 11.17 -9.32 9.45
CA PRO A 95 11.08 -10.78 9.37
C PRO A 95 10.78 -11.43 10.73
N GLN A 96 11.22 -10.79 11.82
CA GLN A 96 10.98 -11.26 13.20
C GLN A 96 9.50 -11.23 13.61
N SER A 97 8.62 -10.61 12.82
CA SER A 97 7.17 -10.61 13.06
C SER A 97 6.51 -11.99 12.94
N GLY A 98 7.22 -13.00 12.42
CA GLY A 98 6.69 -14.32 12.12
C GLY A 98 5.78 -14.36 10.88
N ARG A 99 5.65 -13.23 10.17
CA ARG A 99 4.90 -13.11 8.92
C ARG A 99 5.81 -13.36 7.72
N VAL A 100 5.20 -13.65 6.58
CA VAL A 100 5.87 -13.70 5.29
C VAL A 100 5.38 -12.52 4.46
N LEU A 101 6.32 -11.71 3.95
CA LEU A 101 5.99 -10.61 3.06
C LEU A 101 5.30 -11.12 1.79
N SER A 102 4.30 -10.37 1.31
CA SER A 102 3.62 -10.67 0.05
C SER A 102 4.61 -10.88 -1.10
N ALA A 103 4.45 -11.99 -1.83
CA ALA A 103 5.27 -12.29 -3.00
C ALA A 103 5.14 -11.22 -4.10
N MET A 104 4.00 -10.53 -4.18
CA MET A 104 3.79 -9.42 -5.11
C MET A 104 4.68 -8.21 -4.76
N ILE A 105 4.81 -7.90 -3.48
CA ILE A 105 5.65 -6.78 -3.02
C ILE A 105 7.13 -7.16 -3.11
N ARG A 106 7.50 -8.36 -2.62
CA ARG A 106 8.88 -8.84 -2.70
C ARG A 106 9.35 -9.02 -4.14
N GLY A 107 8.47 -9.48 -5.03
CA GLY A 107 8.76 -9.66 -6.46
C GLY A 107 8.75 -8.38 -7.28
N ALA A 108 8.18 -7.29 -6.77
CA ALA A 108 8.25 -5.97 -7.41
C ALA A 108 9.60 -5.27 -7.19
N ALA A 109 10.39 -5.71 -6.22
CA ALA A 109 11.72 -5.16 -5.97
C ALA A 109 12.65 -5.37 -7.18
N ASP A 110 13.16 -4.27 -7.73
CA ASP A 110 14.09 -4.28 -8.86
C ASP A 110 15.53 -3.93 -8.44
N GLY A 111 15.74 -3.66 -7.15
CA GLY A 111 17.04 -3.30 -6.59
C GLY A 111 17.48 -1.86 -6.87
N SER A 112 16.60 -1.04 -7.45
CA SER A 112 16.88 0.35 -7.80
C SER A 112 15.75 1.28 -7.32
N ARG A 113 14.73 1.52 -8.14
CA ARG A 113 13.60 2.38 -7.80
C ARG A 113 12.61 1.71 -6.85
N PHE A 114 12.45 0.39 -6.91
CA PHE A 114 11.66 -0.36 -5.94
C PHE A 114 12.58 -1.22 -5.09
N GLN A 115 12.69 -0.88 -3.82
CA GLN A 115 13.54 -1.60 -2.87
C GLN A 115 12.70 -2.15 -1.72
N VAL A 116 13.09 -3.34 -1.23
CA VAL A 116 12.52 -3.97 -0.05
C VAL A 116 13.67 -4.27 0.89
N TRP A 117 13.69 -3.62 2.05
CA TRP A 117 14.70 -3.81 3.07
C TRP A 117 14.06 -4.49 4.28
N ASP A 118 14.67 -5.60 4.69
CA ASP A 118 14.31 -6.28 5.92
C ASP A 118 14.99 -5.53 7.09
N TYR A 119 14.28 -5.31 8.20
CA TYR A 119 14.78 -4.53 9.34
C TYR A 119 14.32 -5.03 10.72
N GLU A 120 15.00 -4.55 11.76
CA GLU A 120 14.59 -4.65 13.17
C GLU A 120 14.18 -3.27 13.70
N GLU A 121 13.20 -3.22 14.62
CA GLU A 121 12.57 -1.96 15.05
C GLU A 121 13.58 -0.89 15.51
N GLY A 122 14.63 -1.30 16.23
CA GLY A 122 15.66 -0.38 16.74
C GLY A 122 16.67 0.14 15.71
N GLU A 123 16.55 -0.26 14.44
CA GLU A 123 17.47 0.12 13.37
C GLU A 123 16.82 1.02 12.31
N VAL A 124 15.53 1.36 12.46
CA VAL A 124 14.75 2.04 11.42
C VAL A 124 15.32 3.41 11.08
N GLU A 125 15.73 4.20 12.07
CA GLU A 125 16.28 5.53 11.85
C GLU A 125 17.58 5.46 11.05
N ALA A 126 18.51 4.58 11.46
CA ALA A 126 19.79 4.39 10.79
C ALA A 126 19.64 3.84 9.35
N LEU A 127 18.59 3.04 9.10
CA LEU A 127 18.25 2.58 7.75
C LEU A 127 17.74 3.73 6.88
N LEU A 128 16.86 4.57 7.40
CA LEU A 128 16.34 5.73 6.67
C LEU A 128 17.45 6.74 6.36
N ASP A 129 18.32 7.04 7.33
CA ASP A 129 19.47 7.91 7.14
C ASP A 129 20.35 7.41 5.98
N ARG A 130 20.75 6.15 6.02
CA ARG A 130 21.53 5.51 4.94
C ARG A 130 20.82 5.57 3.59
N TYR A 131 19.51 5.39 3.55
CA TYR A 131 18.74 5.42 2.30
C TYR A 131 18.73 6.81 1.67
N PHE A 132 18.55 7.86 2.48
CA PHE A 132 18.55 9.24 2.01
C PHE A 132 19.96 9.80 1.75
N GLU A 133 20.99 9.29 2.42
CA GLU A 133 22.39 9.61 2.11
C GLU A 133 22.84 9.00 0.78
N ALA A 134 22.45 7.75 0.51
CA ALA A 134 22.86 7.04 -0.70
C ALA A 134 22.27 7.64 -1.99
N ASP A 135 21.08 8.22 -1.90
CA ASP A 135 20.40 8.90 -3.00
C ASP A 135 19.55 10.04 -2.41
N PRO A 136 20.10 11.27 -2.31
CA PRO A 136 19.36 12.41 -1.79
C PRO A 136 18.15 12.71 -2.69
N PRO A 137 16.97 13.02 -2.13
CA PRO A 137 15.85 13.48 -2.94
C PRO A 137 16.30 14.71 -3.73
N GLY A 138 16.02 14.71 -5.05
CA GLY A 138 16.42 15.80 -5.93
C GLY A 138 15.92 17.13 -5.36
N GLN A 139 16.82 18.10 -5.20
CA GLN A 139 16.45 19.45 -4.77
C GLN A 139 15.40 19.98 -5.73
N VAL A 140 14.14 20.05 -5.28
CA VAL A 140 13.12 20.82 -5.97
C VAL A 140 13.65 22.24 -5.99
N ALA A 141 13.95 22.77 -7.18
CA ALA A 141 14.30 24.17 -7.33
C ALA A 141 13.19 24.96 -6.64
N ALA A 142 13.54 25.72 -5.59
CA ALA A 142 12.61 26.60 -4.93
C ALA A 142 11.96 27.46 -6.01
N SER A 143 10.65 27.27 -6.24
CA SER A 143 9.89 28.16 -7.11
C SER A 143 10.13 29.58 -6.59
N PRO A 144 10.55 30.54 -7.44
CA PRO A 144 10.67 31.91 -7.00
C PRO A 144 9.29 32.38 -6.54
N ASP A 145 9.26 32.90 -5.33
CA ASP A 145 8.12 33.53 -4.68
C ASP A 145 7.40 34.46 -5.68
N PRO A 146 6.08 34.36 -5.90
CA PRO A 146 5.36 35.31 -6.72
C PRO A 146 5.20 36.60 -5.92
N THR A 147 6.26 37.41 -5.84
CA THR A 147 6.13 38.81 -5.45
C THR A 147 5.92 39.64 -6.71
N THR A 148 4.66 40.00 -6.99
CA THR A 148 4.19 41.37 -7.33
C THR A 148 2.66 41.38 -7.33
#